data_AF-A0A356LDK0-F1
#
_entry.id   AF-A0A356LDK0-F1
#
_cell.length_a   1.000
_cell.length_b   1.000
_cell.length_c   1.000
_cell.angle_alpha   90.00
_cell.angle_beta   90.00
_cell.angle_gamma   90.00
#
_symmetry.space_group_name_H-M   'P 1'
#
loop_
_entity.id
_entity.type
_entity.pdbx_description
1 polymer ?
#
loop_
_entity_poly.entity_id
_entity_poly.type
_entity_poly.pdbx_seq_one_letter_code
_entity_poly.pdbx_strand_id
1 'polypeptide(L)'
;MAIGPFFFAPMVLAVMAGVIALLAGCAVLTRRVSPQFDRWPWLAMLMVLASARLGFVIRHWDSFLSEPWRIFYFWQGGFDIGWAIAAAAVSLLLLQGWRLRALGGALLGLVAALM
;
A
#
# COMPACT_ATOMS: atom_id res chain seq x y z
N MET A 1 3.40 -5.66 -22.11
CA MET A 1 4.26 -6.52 -22.94
C MET A 1 4.10 -7.93 -22.44
N ALA A 2 3.66 -8.87 -23.28
CA ALA A 2 3.49 -10.27 -22.88
C ALA A 2 4.79 -11.04 -23.14
N ILE A 3 5.38 -11.61 -22.09
CA ILE A 3 6.51 -12.55 -22.18
C ILE A 3 5.94 -13.92 -21.75
N GLY A 4 5.39 -14.67 -22.71
CA GLY A 4 4.83 -16.00 -22.46
C GLY A 4 3.65 -16.03 -21.46
N PRO A 5 3.44 -17.13 -20.69
CA PRO A 5 2.30 -17.27 -19.76
C PRO A 5 2.33 -16.30 -18.57
N PHE A 6 3.38 -15.49 -18.44
CA PHE A 6 3.51 -14.46 -17.41
C PHE A 6 3.06 -13.10 -17.96
N PHE A 7 1.75 -12.91 -18.04
CA PHE A 7 1.17 -11.61 -18.36
C PHE A 7 1.19 -10.72 -17.12
N PHE A 8 2.23 -9.90 -16.97
CA PHE A 8 2.22 -8.82 -16.00
C PHE A 8 1.53 -7.62 -16.62
N ALA A 9 0.30 -7.33 -16.17
CA ALA A 9 -0.36 -6.08 -16.51
C ALA A 9 0.56 -4.90 -16.11
N PRO A 10 0.64 -3.81 -16.90
CA PRO A 10 1.49 -2.66 -16.59
C PRO A 10 1.29 -2.15 -15.16
N MET A 11 0.04 -2.22 -14.67
CA MET A 11 -0.30 -1.87 -13.29
C MET A 11 0.37 -2.77 -12.24
N VAL A 12 0.54 -4.07 -12.50
CA VAL A 12 1.25 -4.97 -11.58
C VAL A 12 2.74 -4.58 -11.52
N LEU A 13 3.35 -4.26 -12.66
CA LEU A 13 4.74 -3.80 -12.69
C LEU A 13 4.92 -2.49 -11.94
N ALA A 14 4.01 -1.53 -12.13
CA ALA A 14 4.01 -0.25 -11.42
C ALA A 14 3.86 -0.45 -9.90
N VAL A 15 2.96 -1.36 -9.49
CA VAL A 15 2.80 -1.72 -8.07
C VAL A 15 4.05 -2.37 -7.50
N MET A 16 4.65 -3.33 -8.21
CA MET A 16 5.91 -3.95 -7.76
C MET A 16 7.04 -2.92 -7.65
N ALA A 17 7.16 -2.03 -8.64
CA ALA A 17 8.14 -0.94 -8.61
C ALA A 17 7.92 -0.01 -7.41
N GLY A 18 6.67 0.36 -7.13
CA GLY A 18 6.31 1.19 -5.98
C GLY A 18 6.62 0.51 -4.64
N VAL A 19 6.31 -0.79 -4.49
CA VAL A 19 6.65 -1.57 -3.29
C VAL A 19 8.17 -1.65 -3.10
N ILE A 20 8.92 -1.93 -4.18
CA ILE A 20 10.39 -1.98 -4.13
C ILE A 20 10.96 -0.61 -3.75
N ALA A 21 10.47 0.47 -4.35
CA ALA A 21 10.89 1.83 -4.05
C ALA A 21 10.59 2.22 -2.59
N LEU A 22 9.42 1.84 -2.07
CA LEU A 22 9.06 2.06 -0.66
C LEU A 22 10.02 1.33 0.28
N LEU A 23 10.25 0.02 0.04
CA LEU A 23 11.13 -0.79 0.88
C LEU A 23 12.59 -0.33 0.82
N ALA A 24 13.09 -0.01 -0.38
CA ALA A 24 14.43 0.51 -0.57
C ALA A 24 14.61 1.88 0.12
N GLY A 25 13.65 2.80 -0.06
CA GLY A 25 13.66 4.10 0.60
C GLY A 25 13.62 3.98 2.12
N CYS A 26 12.77 3.08 2.65
CA CYS A 26 12.73 2.79 4.07
C CYS A 26 14.04 2.19 4.58
N ALA A 27 14.66 1.24 3.86
CA ALA A 27 15.95 0.67 4.25
C ALA A 27 17.06 1.73 4.34
N VAL A 28 17.08 2.70 3.43
CA VAL A 28 18.00 3.85 3.49
C VAL A 28 17.69 4.74 4.70
N LEU A 29 16.42 5.10 4.91
CA LEU A 29 15.99 5.93 6.05
C LEU A 29 16.21 5.25 7.41
N THR A 30 16.09 3.93 7.48
CA THR A 30 16.41 3.13 8.68
C THR A 30 17.87 3.30 9.07
N ARG A 31 18.78 3.24 8.10
CA ARG A 31 20.23 3.38 8.32
C ARG A 31 20.67 4.82 8.59
N ARG A 32 19.96 5.81 8.03
CA ARG A 32 20.38 7.21 8.04
C ARG A 32 19.65 8.09 9.06
N VAL A 33 18.42 7.73 9.43
CA VAL A 33 17.52 8.62 10.17
C VAL A 33 16.98 7.97 11.44
N SER A 34 16.28 6.83 11.34
CA SER A 34 15.66 6.20 12.51
C SER A 34 15.27 4.74 12.28
N PRO A 35 15.46 3.85 13.28
CA PRO A 35 15.02 2.45 13.20
C PRO A 35 13.49 2.27 13.05
N GLN A 36 12.69 3.32 13.26
CA GLN A 36 11.23 3.26 13.06
C GLN A 36 10.84 2.89 11.62
N PHE A 37 11.67 3.26 10.63
CA PHE A 37 11.46 2.92 9.22
C PHE A 37 11.66 1.43 8.90
N ASP A 38 12.13 0.62 9.85
CA ASP A 38 12.21 -0.84 9.67
C ASP A 38 10.83 -1.51 9.86
N ARG A 39 10.06 -1.03 10.85
CA ARG A 39 8.74 -1.58 11.21
C ARG A 39 7.60 -0.90 10.46
N TRP A 40 7.72 0.41 10.22
CA TRP A 40 6.71 1.22 9.56
C TRP A 40 6.23 0.70 8.20
N PRO A 41 7.10 0.32 7.23
CA PRO A 41 6.63 -0.10 5.90
C PRO A 41 5.76 -1.35 5.95
N TRP A 42 6.05 -2.30 6.86
CA TRP A 42 5.22 -3.48 7.05
C TRP A 42 3.81 -3.14 7.55
N LEU A 43 3.72 -2.25 8.54
CA LEU A 43 2.43 -1.78 9.07
C LEU A 43 1.68 -0.94 8.02
N ALA A 44 2.39 -0.08 7.29
CA ALA A 44 1.82 0.74 6.22
C ALA A 44 1.24 -0.14 5.10
N MET A 45 1.97 -1.14 4.63
CA MET A 45 1.49 -2.08 3.61
C MET A 45 0.26 -2.85 4.08
N LEU A 46 0.25 -3.34 5.32
CA LEU A 46 -0.91 -4.01 5.91
C LEU A 46 -2.13 -3.10 5.97
N MET A 47 -1.97 -1.86 6.45
CA MET A 47 -3.07 -0.89 6.53
C MET A 47 -3.60 -0.50 5.16
N VAL A 48 -2.72 -0.27 4.18
CA VAL A 48 -3.10 0.05 2.81
C VAL A 48 -3.89 -1.10 2.19
N LEU A 49 -3.39 -2.34 2.30
CA LEU A 49 -4.05 -3.52 1.75
C LEU A 49 -5.42 -3.76 2.41
N ALA A 50 -5.48 -3.74 3.73
CA ALA A 50 -6.70 -3.96 4.49
C ALA A 50 -7.74 -2.88 4.20
N SER A 51 -7.34 -1.61 4.23
CA SER A 51 -8.27 -0.49 4.02
C SER A 51 -8.76 -0.43 2.58
N ALA A 52 -7.89 -0.68 1.60
CA ALA A 52 -8.30 -0.75 0.19
C ALA A 52 -9.32 -1.87 -0.03
N ARG A 53 -9.14 -3.02 0.65
CA ARG A 53 -10.11 -4.12 0.58
C ARG A 53 -11.43 -3.76 1.25
N LEU A 54 -11.38 -3.21 2.47
CA LEU A 54 -12.57 -2.81 3.21
C LEU A 54 -13.35 -1.71 2.47
N GLY A 55 -12.68 -0.72 1.90
CA GLY A 55 -13.29 0.32 1.09
C GLY A 55 -14.04 -0.24 -0.11
N PHE A 56 -13.45 -1.23 -0.79
CA PHE A 56 -14.11 -1.90 -1.91
C PHE A 56 -15.35 -2.70 -1.46
N VAL A 57 -15.25 -3.41 -0.33
CA VAL A 57 -16.36 -4.17 0.27
C VAL A 57 -17.50 -3.26 0.68
N ILE A 58 -17.20 -2.13 1.35
CA ILE A 58 -18.21 -1.16 1.78
C ILE A 58 -18.96 -0.58 0.56
N ARG A 59 -18.26 -0.30 -0.54
CA ARG A 59 -18.90 0.20 -1.76
C ARG A 59 -19.77 -0.83 -2.48
N HIS A 60 -19.45 -2.12 -2.35
CA HIS A 60 -20.18 -3.20 -3.00
C HIS A 60 -20.90 -4.09 -1.98
N TRP A 61 -21.36 -3.48 -0.88
CA TRP A 61 -21.88 -4.19 0.29
C TRP A 61 -22.94 -5.25 -0.07
N ASP A 62 -23.87 -4.89 -0.96
CA ASP A 62 -24.94 -5.78 -1.41
C ASP A 62 -24.41 -7.07 -2.07
N SER A 63 -23.28 -7.00 -2.76
CA SER A 63 -22.62 -8.16 -3.40
C SER A 63 -21.95 -9.10 -2.39
N PHE A 64 -21.56 -8.58 -1.22
CA PHE A 64 -20.94 -9.35 -0.14
C PHE A 64 -21.95 -9.91 0.87
N LEU A 65 -23.20 -9.44 0.86
CA LEU A 65 -24.26 -9.98 1.73
C LEU A 65 -24.62 -11.44 1.41
N SER A 66 -24.58 -11.83 0.14
CA SER A 66 -24.83 -13.21 -0.27
C SER A 66 -23.69 -14.15 0.15
N GLU A 67 -22.45 -13.68 0.10
CA GLU A 67 -21.26 -14.47 0.41
C GLU A 67 -20.21 -13.63 1.17
N PRO A 68 -20.37 -13.44 2.49
CA PRO A 68 -19.52 -12.55 3.29
C PRO A 68 -18.05 -13.01 3.38
N TRP A 69 -17.80 -14.32 3.19
CA TRP A 69 -16.46 -14.90 3.17
C TRP A 69 -15.57 -14.33 2.06
N ARG A 70 -16.18 -13.80 0.97
CA ARG A 70 -15.45 -13.20 -0.16
C ARG A 70 -14.64 -11.98 0.24
N ILE A 71 -14.91 -11.37 1.40
CA ILE A 71 -14.11 -10.25 1.93
C ILE A 71 -12.62 -10.65 2.02
N PHE A 72 -12.32 -11.89 2.41
CA PHE A 72 -10.96 -12.40 2.54
C PHE A 72 -10.30 -12.82 1.22
N TYR A 73 -11.03 -12.81 0.11
CA TYR A 73 -10.53 -13.27 -1.19
C TYR A 73 -9.72 -12.18 -1.88
N PHE A 74 -8.57 -11.83 -1.31
CA PHE A 74 -7.67 -10.79 -1.83
C PHE A 74 -7.08 -11.13 -3.21
N TRP A 75 -7.08 -12.40 -3.60
CA TRP A 75 -6.65 -12.87 -4.93
C TRP A 75 -7.67 -12.59 -6.05
N GLN A 76 -8.94 -12.29 -5.73
CA GLN A 76 -9.96 -12.00 -6.75
C GLN A 76 -9.87 -10.57 -7.30
N GLY A 77 -8.94 -9.74 -6.80
CA GLY A 77 -8.94 -8.31 -7.06
C GLY A 77 -10.10 -7.60 -6.35
N GLY A 78 -10.27 -6.30 -6.61
CA GLY A 78 -11.27 -5.46 -5.91
C GLY A 78 -10.66 -4.71 -4.74
N PHE A 79 -9.98 -3.61 -5.06
CA PHE A 79 -9.33 -2.71 -4.12
C PHE A 79 -9.73 -1.27 -4.45
N ASP A 80 -10.03 -0.50 -3.41
CA ASP A 80 -10.34 0.92 -3.54
C ASP A 80 -9.10 1.78 -3.33
N ILE A 81 -8.72 2.54 -4.36
CA ILE A 81 -7.53 3.40 -4.36
C ILE A 81 -7.68 4.54 -3.34
N GLY A 82 -8.87 5.12 -3.18
CA GLY A 82 -9.11 6.21 -2.24
C GLY A 82 -8.88 5.78 -0.80
N TRP A 83 -9.37 4.60 -0.43
CA TRP A 83 -9.12 4.02 0.89
C TRP A 83 -7.66 3.59 1.08
N ALA A 84 -7.00 3.11 0.04
CA ALA A 84 -5.55 2.85 0.07
C ALA A 84 -4.75 4.12 0.38
N ILE A 85 -5.03 5.24 -0.31
CA ILE A 85 -4.34 6.52 -0.11
C ILE A 85 -4.62 7.06 1.30
N ALA A 86 -5.87 7.01 1.76
CA ALA A 86 -6.24 7.44 3.11
C ALA A 86 -5.46 6.64 4.17
N ALA A 87 -5.37 5.32 4.02
CA ALA A 87 -4.62 4.46 4.93
C ALA A 87 -3.11 4.71 4.87
N ALA A 88 -2.55 4.99 3.69
CA ALA A 88 -1.16 5.39 3.55
C ALA A 88 -0.88 6.70 4.30
N ALA A 89 -1.76 7.70 4.20
CA ALA A 89 -1.64 8.95 4.95
C ALA A 89 -1.76 8.74 6.47
N VAL A 90 -2.73 7.95 6.91
CA VAL A 90 -2.91 7.58 8.33
C VAL A 90 -1.69 6.84 8.86
N SER A 91 -1.01 6.03 8.04
CA SER A 91 0.19 5.31 8.44
C SER A 91 1.32 6.22 8.91
N LEU A 92 1.37 7.47 8.44
CA LEU A 92 2.38 8.45 8.88
C LEU A 92 2.25 8.78 10.36
N LEU A 93 1.05 8.66 10.95
CA LEU A 93 0.83 8.91 12.37
C LEU A 93 1.61 7.95 13.27
N LEU A 94 1.95 6.76 12.76
CA LEU A 94 2.78 5.77 13.46
C LEU A 94 4.23 6.23 13.63
N LEU A 95 4.70 7.17 12.80
CA LEU A 95 6.05 7.73 12.92
C LEU A 95 6.07 8.82 14.00
N GLN A 96 6.97 8.66 14.97
CA GLN A 96 7.10 9.58 16.10
C GLN A 96 8.03 10.75 15.76
N GLY A 97 7.44 11.86 15.32
CA GLY A 97 8.12 13.14 15.10
C GLY A 97 7.84 13.74 13.74
N TRP A 98 7.72 15.07 13.69
CA TRP A 98 7.37 15.81 12.46
C TRP A 98 8.35 15.55 11.30
N ARG A 99 9.65 15.48 11.59
CA ARG A 99 10.68 15.18 10.59
C ARG A 99 10.51 13.80 9.96
N LEU A 100 10.21 12.77 10.76
CA LEU A 100 9.99 11.41 10.26
C LEU A 100 8.72 11.34 9.41
N ARG A 101 7.64 12.01 9.85
CA ARG A 101 6.39 12.13 9.11
C ARG A 101 6.58 12.81 7.75
N ALA A 102 7.36 13.89 7.71
CA ALA A 102 7.67 14.59 6.47
C ALA A 102 8.49 13.71 5.51
N LEU A 103 9.50 12.99 6.01
CA LEU A 103 10.31 12.07 5.21
C LEU A 103 9.49 10.87 4.71
N GLY A 104 8.67 10.27 5.58
CA GLY A 104 7.76 9.18 5.21
C GLY A 104 6.72 9.64 4.18
N GLY A 105 6.16 10.83 4.36
CA GLY A 105 5.22 11.43 3.41
C GLY A 105 5.85 11.73 2.06
N ALA A 106 7.08 12.26 2.05
CA ALA A 106 7.84 12.48 0.82
C ALA A 106 8.13 11.16 0.09
N LEU A 107 8.48 10.10 0.83
CA LEU A 107 8.68 8.77 0.26
C LEU A 107 7.39 8.19 -0.33
N LEU A 108 6.26 8.31 0.37
CA LEU A 108 4.96 7.88 -0.15
C LEU A 108 4.55 8.66 -1.41
N GLY A 109 4.79 9.98 -1.43
CA GLY A 109 4.53 10.81 -2.61
C GLY A 109 5.40 10.41 -3.81
N LEU A 110 6.67 10.09 -3.56
CA LEU A 110 7.58 9.58 -4.60
C LEU A 110 7.14 8.22 -5.12
N VAL A 111 6.71 7.31 -4.24
CA VAL A 111 6.18 5.99 -4.62
C VAL A 111 4.89 6.13 -5.43
N ALA A 112 3.99 7.02 -5.03
CA ALA A 112 2.75 7.28 -5.75
C ALA A 112 3.00 7.84 -7.16
N ALA A 113 4.07 8.61 -7.37
CA ALA A 113 4.44 9.11 -8.70
C ALA A 113 5.00 8.02 -9.64
N LEU A 114 5.36 6.84 -9.12
CA LEU A 114 5.83 5.69 -9.91
C LEU A 114 4.69 4.77 -10.37
N MET A 115 3.48 4.97 -9.85
CA MET A 115 2.30 4.13 -10.07
C MET A 115 1.33 4.74 -11.08
#